data_AF-A0A7L4HGY7-F1
#
_entry.id   AF-A0A7L4HGY7-F1
#
_cell.length_a   1.000
_cell.length_b   1.000
_cell.length_c   1.000
_cell.angle_alpha   90.00
_cell.angle_beta   90.00
_cell.angle_gamma   90.00
#
_symmetry.space_group_name_H-M   'P 1'
#
loop_
_entity.id
_entity.type
_entity.pdbx_description
1 polymer ?
#
loop_
_entity_poly.entity_id
_entity_poly.type
_entity_poly.pdbx_seq_one_letter_code
_entity_poly.pdbx_strand_id
1 'polypeptide(L)'
;CKETFNVFYHEADGDTATALSPPWLENPYVKVDTVAADYLTRRPSPPSSPSTPPGRRPSATSARVNRKTLRVGPLSKGGFYLAF
;
A
#
# COMPACT_ATOMS: atom_id res chain seq x y z
N CYS A 1 9.47 2.29 11.57
CA CYS A 1 9.41 2.39 10.09
C CYS A 1 8.93 1.05 9.53
N LYS A 2 8.00 1.05 8.56
CA LYS A 2 7.49 -0.16 7.90
C LYS A 2 7.42 0.10 6.40
N GLU A 3 7.64 -0.95 5.61
CA GLU A 3 7.60 -0.92 4.14
C GLU A 3 6.49 -1.86 3.63
N THR A 4 5.43 -1.98 4.43
CA THR A 4 4.28 -2.86 4.20
C THR A 4 2.99 -2.14 4.57
N PHE A 5 1.89 -2.47 3.89
CA PHE A 5 0.53 -2.08 4.27
C PHE A 5 -0.38 -3.31 4.25
N ASN A 6 -1.54 -3.24 4.89
CA ASN A 6 -2.51 -4.33 4.88
C ASN A 6 -3.60 -4.03 3.84
N VAL A 7 -4.19 -5.07 3.28
CA VAL A 7 -5.40 -4.96 2.46
C VAL A 7 -6.51 -5.73 3.14
N PHE A 8 -7.69 -5.13 3.23
CA PHE A 8 -8.88 -5.76 3.79
C PHE A 8 -10.07 -5.65 2.83
N TYR A 9 -11.08 -6.49 3.03
CA TYR A 9 -12.37 -6.38 2.36
C TYR A 9 -13.54 -6.49 3.33
N HIS A 10 -14.68 -5.88 2.97
CA HIS A 10 -15.94 -6.01 3.70
C HIS A 10 -17.10 -6.17 2.72
N GLU A 11 -17.86 -7.27 2.85
CA GLU A 11 -19.03 -7.55 2.00
C GLU A 11 -20.30 -6.85 2.51
N ALA A 12 -21.04 -6.24 1.59
CA ALA A 12 -22.33 -5.61 1.84
C ALA A 12 -23.33 -5.91 0.71
N ASP A 13 -24.62 -5.96 1.01
CA ASP A 13 -25.66 -6.23 -0.01
C ASP A 13 -26.03 -4.99 -0.83
N GLY A 14 -25.53 -3.80 -0.45
CA GLY A 14 -25.72 -2.54 -1.15
C GLY A 14 -24.71 -1.49 -0.68
N ASP A 15 -24.78 -0.28 -1.25
CA ASP A 15 -23.88 0.80 -0.89
C ASP A 15 -24.31 1.49 0.42
N THR A 16 -23.81 1.00 1.55
CA THR A 16 -24.22 1.41 2.90
C THR A 16 -23.08 2.01 3.74
N ALA A 17 -21.89 2.15 3.16
CA ALA A 17 -20.76 2.75 3.86
C ALA A 17 -21.01 4.22 4.21
N THR A 18 -20.54 4.63 5.38
CA THR A 18 -20.55 6.01 5.87
C THR A 18 -19.16 6.37 6.39
N ALA A 19 -18.98 7.60 6.87
CA ALA A 19 -17.72 8.02 7.47
C ALA A 19 -17.27 7.13 8.67
N LEU A 20 -18.21 6.49 9.36
CA LEU A 20 -17.97 5.72 10.59
C LEU A 20 -18.36 4.23 10.50
N SER A 21 -19.05 3.81 9.44
CA SER A 21 -19.56 2.45 9.28
C SER A 21 -19.18 1.89 7.89
N PRO A 22 -18.68 0.65 7.78
CA PRO A 22 -18.28 -0.22 8.88
C PRO A 22 -17.11 0.38 9.67
N PRO A 23 -16.98 0.07 10.98
CA PRO A 23 -15.91 0.65 11.80
C PRO A 23 -14.54 0.25 11.27
N TRP A 24 -13.57 1.15 11.37
CA TRP A 24 -12.21 1.02 10.82
C TRP A 24 -11.32 0.07 11.64
N LEU A 25 -11.69 -1.21 11.66
CA LEU A 25 -11.12 -2.29 12.48
C LEU A 25 -11.17 -3.61 11.67
N GLU A 26 -10.28 -4.56 11.97
CA GLU A 26 -10.23 -5.91 11.33
C GLU A 26 -11.47 -6.80 11.60
N ASN A 27 -12.37 -6.36 12.47
CA ASN A 27 -13.71 -6.92 12.56
C ASN A 27 -14.67 -5.72 12.53
N PRO A 28 -15.29 -5.42 11.37
CA PRO A 28 -15.83 -6.37 10.39
C PRO A 28 -15.06 -6.49 9.06
N TYR A 29 -13.86 -5.92 8.94
CA TYR A 29 -13.05 -6.01 7.72
C TYR A 29 -12.15 -7.25 7.70
N VAL A 30 -12.38 -8.18 6.79
CA VAL A 30 -11.57 -9.39 6.67
C VAL A 30 -10.23 -9.05 5.99
N LYS A 31 -9.13 -9.39 6.64
CA LYS A 31 -7.79 -9.18 6.10
C LYS A 31 -7.52 -10.11 4.91
N VAL A 32 -7.09 -9.52 3.79
CA VAL A 32 -6.70 -10.23 2.57
C VAL A 32 -5.22 -10.62 2.62
N ASP A 33 -4.34 -9.64 2.82
CA ASP A 33 -2.89 -9.85 2.82
C ASP A 33 -2.16 -8.69 3.51
N THR A 34 -0.90 -8.90 3.89
CA THR A 34 0.06 -7.84 4.21
C THR A 34 0.99 -7.65 3.01
N VAL A 35 0.80 -6.56 2.26
CA VAL A 35 1.52 -6.27 1.02
C VAL A 35 2.81 -5.52 1.33
N ALA A 36 3.94 -6.09 0.88
CA ALA A 36 5.25 -5.45 0.91
C ALA A 36 5.64 -4.89 -0.47
N ALA A 37 6.56 -3.93 -0.49
CA ALA A 37 7.17 -3.43 -1.70
C ALA A 37 8.35 -4.32 -2.15
N ASP A 38 8.39 -4.72 -3.42
CA ASP A 38 9.53 -5.41 -4.04
C ASP A 38 10.67 -4.43 -4.35
N TYR A 39 10.31 -3.19 -4.68
CA TYR A 39 11.22 -2.10 -5.00
C TYR A 39 11.02 -0.93 -4.04
N LEU A 40 12.07 -0.61 -3.29
CA LEU A 40 12.10 0.54 -2.39
C LEU A 40 12.66 1.77 -3.10
N THR A 41 11.90 2.85 -3.07
CA THR A 41 12.37 4.15 -3.57
C THR A 41 13.35 4.74 -2.56
N ARG A 42 14.64 4.74 -2.90
CA ARG A 42 15.67 5.38 -2.08
C ARG A 42 15.75 6.87 -2.38
N ARG A 43 15.73 7.69 -1.33
CA ARG A 43 16.13 9.10 -1.43
C ARG A 43 17.61 9.16 -1.85
N PRO A 44 18.00 10.06 -2.77
CA PRO A 44 19.40 10.30 -3.06
C PRO A 44 20.13 10.65 -1.76
N SER A 45 21.18 9.90 -1.43
CA SER A 45 22.02 10.22 -0.27
C SER A 45 22.67 11.59 -0.48
N PRO A 46 22.71 12.46 0.56
CA PRO A 46 23.49 13.69 0.46
C PRO A 46 24.95 13.35 0.12
N PRO A 47 25.66 14.24 -0.58
CA PRO A 47 27.04 13.98 -0.96
C PRO A 47 27.85 13.63 0.28
N SER A 48 28.50 12.47 0.27
CA SER A 48 29.27 11.93 1.40
C SER A 48 30.57 12.70 1.68
N SER A 49 30.91 13.68 0.83
CA SER A 49 32.10 14.51 0.98
C SER A 49 31.92 15.87 0.32
N PRO A 50 32.37 16.98 0.96
CA PRO A 50 32.39 18.31 0.35
C PRO A 50 33.26 18.41 -0.91
N SER A 51 34.13 17.41 -1.16
CA SER A 51 34.92 17.29 -2.40
C SER A 51 34.18 16.64 -3.57
N THR A 52 32.89 16.31 -3.43
CA THR A 52 32.10 15.76 -4.54
C THR A 52 31.82 16.87 -5.57
N PRO A 53 32.24 16.72 -6.85
CA PRO A 53 31.99 17.74 -7.85
C PRO A 53 30.49 18.04 -7.99
N PRO A 54 30.09 19.33 -8.06
CA PRO A 54 28.71 19.70 -8.36
C PRO A 54 28.35 19.14 -9.75
N GLY A 55 27.40 18.20 -9.80
CA GLY A 55 26.95 17.59 -11.05
C GLY A 55 26.88 16.06 -11.04
N ARG A 56 27.61 15.37 -10.13
CA ARG A 56 27.43 13.93 -9.93
C ARG A 56 26.23 13.69 -9.01
N ARG A 57 25.03 13.86 -9.56
CA ARG A 57 23.80 13.47 -8.86
C ARG A 57 23.94 12.00 -8.44
N PRO A 58 23.67 11.63 -7.17
CA PRO A 58 23.51 10.24 -6.82
C PRO A 58 22.46 9.71 -7.79
N SER A 59 22.82 8.66 -8.55
CA SER A 59 21.95 7.98 -9.50
C SER A 59 20.54 7.96 -8.90
N ALA A 60 19.65 8.81 -9.42
CA ALA A 60 18.26 8.77 -9.03
C ALA A 60 17.85 7.35 -9.36
N THR A 61 17.74 6.51 -8.34
CA THR A 61 17.30 5.14 -8.56
C THR A 61 15.87 5.34 -9.01
N SER A 62 15.65 5.29 -10.32
CA SER A 62 14.37 5.58 -10.95
C SER A 62 13.32 4.83 -10.16
N ALA A 63 12.45 5.56 -9.46
CA ALA A 63 11.47 4.96 -8.58
C ALA A 63 10.69 3.93 -9.40
N ARG A 64 10.78 2.65 -8.99
CA ARG A 64 10.07 1.57 -9.67
C ARG A 64 8.72 1.41 -9.00
N VAL A 65 7.67 1.34 -9.81
CA VAL A 65 6.32 1.07 -9.33
C VAL A 65 6.21 -0.40 -8.95
N ASN A 66 5.66 -0.67 -7.77
CA ASN A 66 5.34 -2.02 -7.31
C ASN A 66 3.96 -2.44 -7.80
N ARG A 67 3.77 -3.72 -8.14
CA ARG A 67 2.46 -4.27 -8.55
C ARG A 67 2.20 -5.60 -7.86
N LYS A 68 1.09 -5.69 -7.12
CA LYS A 68 0.63 -6.92 -6.46
C LYS A 68 -0.76 -7.29 -6.98
N THR A 69 -0.98 -8.57 -7.26
CA THR A 69 -2.31 -9.12 -7.57
C THR A 69 -2.77 -9.98 -6.41
N LEU A 70 -3.94 -9.68 -5.86
CA LEU A 70 -4.55 -10.40 -4.73
C LEU A 70 -5.85 -11.04 -5.18
N ARG A 71 -6.19 -12.18 -4.57
CA ARG A 71 -7.51 -12.82 -4.74
C ARG A 71 -8.35 -12.50 -3.51
N VAL A 72 -9.60 -12.07 -3.74
CA VAL A 72 -10.55 -11.71 -2.69
C VAL A 72 -11.77 -12.63 -2.83
N GLY A 73 -12.15 -13.33 -1.76
CA GLY A 73 -13.31 -14.22 -1.72
C GLY A 73 -13.03 -15.63 -1.17
N PRO A 74 -14.03 -16.53 -1.22
CA PRO A 74 -15.27 -16.44 -1.99
C PRO A 74 -16.20 -15.32 -1.49
N LEU A 75 -16.83 -14.61 -2.43
CA LEU A 75 -17.81 -13.54 -2.15
C LEU A 75 -19.22 -14.09 -2.34
N SER A 76 -20.17 -13.60 -1.54
CA SER A 76 -21.54 -14.10 -1.47
C SER A 76 -22.60 -13.01 -1.41
N LYS A 77 -22.27 -11.78 -0.99
CA LYS A 77 -23.21 -10.64 -0.93
C LYS A 77 -23.30 -9.87 -2.25
N GLY A 78 -24.20 -8.88 -2.28
CA GLY A 78 -24.42 -7.99 -3.42
C GLY A 78 -23.19 -7.20 -3.90
N GLY A 79 -22.21 -6.95 -3.02
CA GLY A 79 -20.97 -6.25 -3.33
C GLY A 79 -19.98 -6.23 -2.17
N PHE A 80 -18.88 -5.48 -2.31
CA PHE A 80 -17.86 -5.34 -1.27
C PHE A 80 -17.06 -4.03 -1.40
N TYR A 81 -16.43 -3.64 -0.30
CA TYR A 81 -15.46 -2.54 -0.21
C TYR A 81 -14.05 -3.08 0.03
N LEU A 82 -13.04 -2.35 -0.42
CA LEU A 82 -11.63 -2.58 -0.08
C LEU A 82 -11.12 -1.47 0.83
N ALA A 83 -10.28 -1.83 1.80
CA ALA A 83 -9.60 -0.89 2.69
C ALA A 83 -8.08 -1.16 2.72
N PHE A 84 -7.30 -0.11 2.91
CA PHE A 84 -5.83 -0.10 2.86
C PHE A 84 -5.25 0.66 4.06
#